data_AF-A0A099SB35-F1
#
_entry.id   AF-A0A099SB35-F1
#
_cell.length_a   1.000
_cell.length_b   1.000
_cell.length_c   1.000
_cell.angle_alpha   90.00
_cell.angle_beta   90.00
_cell.angle_gamma   90.00
#
_symmetry.space_group_name_H-M   'P 1'
#
loop_
_entity.id
_entity.type
_entity.pdbx_description
1 polymer ?
#
loop_
_entity_poly.entity_id
_entity_poly.type
_entity_poly.pdbx_seq_one_letter_code
_entity_poly.pdbx_strand_id
1 'polypeptide(L)'
;MSVVRNKKTFMIGVIMLVSFALCYVGMMSPNFGNGRNGLEFADDLFNSLSKGSAYFIKDAQKVADGQLGKNVSLAIKASSPEEAEKWSKLYTMAGASVTVKDTSVSINGDYGKILGAVVADSDFMYHNDGKSLEKKYGYDAREATYNWYSSLKKIDANLKSKSQFQEGFDLVKVQQKALEPAYNYYGVEIKQVSENKFSVIFLLTFYLIYTMWYGFGLYYLFDGLGIVVAKSKKTA
;
A
#
# COMPACT_ATOMS: atom_id res chain seq x y z
N MET A 1 -8.23 50.52 19.97
CA MET A 1 -9.08 49.34 20.30
C MET A 1 -8.15 48.17 20.55
N SER A 2 -8.15 47.58 21.75
CA SER A 2 -7.33 46.40 22.04
C SER A 2 -7.78 45.23 21.16
N VAL A 3 -6.84 44.65 20.41
CA VAL A 3 -7.05 43.45 19.56
C VAL A 3 -7.40 42.23 20.43
N VAL A 4 -6.89 42.20 21.67
CA VAL A 4 -7.26 41.19 22.67
C VAL A 4 -8.53 41.63 23.39
N ARG A 5 -9.59 40.82 23.26
CA ARG A 5 -10.91 41.05 23.86
C ARG A 5 -11.09 40.27 25.17
N ASN A 6 -10.54 39.07 25.26
CA ASN A 6 -10.49 38.27 26.49
C ASN A 6 -9.06 37.81 26.78
N LYS A 7 -8.43 38.44 27.79
CA LYS A 7 -7.03 38.16 28.14
C LYS A 7 -6.79 36.74 28.63
N LYS A 8 -7.77 36.13 29.30
CA LYS A 8 -7.63 34.79 29.89
C LYS A 8 -7.59 33.73 28.80
N THR A 9 -8.56 33.72 27.90
CA THR A 9 -8.64 32.73 26.82
C THR A 9 -7.54 32.95 25.79
N PHE A 10 -7.19 34.22 25.50
CA PHE A 10 -6.02 34.54 24.68
C PHE A 10 -4.73 33.93 25.25
N MET A 11 -4.46 34.11 26.54
CA MET A 11 -3.25 33.57 27.18
C MET A 11 -3.22 32.03 27.16
N ILE A 12 -4.37 31.39 27.43
CA ILE A 12 -4.50 29.92 27.34
C ILE A 12 -4.18 29.45 25.92
N GLY A 13 -4.76 30.08 24.90
CA GLY A 13 -4.51 29.74 23.49
C GLY A 13 -3.05 29.88 23.12
N VAL A 14 -2.40 31.00 23.49
CA VAL A 14 -0.96 31.21 23.24
C VAL A 14 -0.10 30.16 23.94
N ILE A 15 -0.34 29.87 25.23
CA ILE A 15 0.42 28.84 25.96
C ILE A 15 0.25 27.47 25.31
N MET A 16 -0.99 27.10 24.95
CA MET A 16 -1.28 25.83 24.29
C MET A 16 -0.58 25.74 22.93
N LEU A 17 -0.59 26.79 22.11
CA LEU A 17 0.06 26.79 20.80
C LEU A 17 1.59 26.79 20.90
N VAL A 18 2.18 27.52 21.85
CA VAL A 18 3.63 27.51 22.07
C VAL A 18 4.08 26.13 22.56
N SER A 19 3.38 25.55 23.53
CA SER A 19 3.71 24.22 24.05
C SER A 19 3.48 23.13 22.99
N PHE A 20 2.46 23.26 22.15
CA PHE A 20 2.27 22.42 20.96
C PHE A 20 3.45 22.55 19.99
N ALA A 21 3.89 23.77 19.68
CA ALA A 21 5.00 24.02 18.78
C ALA A 21 6.32 23.43 19.30
N LEU A 22 6.57 23.51 20.61
CA LEU A 22 7.72 22.84 21.24
C LEU A 22 7.64 21.31 21.09
N CYS A 23 6.46 20.71 21.31
CA CYS A 23 6.25 19.29 21.08
C CYS A 23 6.48 18.92 19.61
N TYR A 24 5.97 19.72 18.67
CA TYR A 24 6.18 19.51 17.23
C TYR A 24 7.67 19.60 16.86
N VAL A 25 8.40 20.61 17.33
CA VAL A 25 9.85 20.74 17.10
C VAL A 25 10.60 19.55 17.69
N GLY A 26 10.20 19.10 18.89
CA GLY A 26 10.72 17.87 19.49
C GLY A 26 10.46 16.65 18.62
N MET A 27 9.26 16.51 18.08
CA MET A 27 8.89 15.42 17.16
C MET A 27 9.66 15.49 15.84
N MET A 28 9.93 16.69 15.31
CA MET A 28 10.71 16.88 14.09
C MET A 28 12.23 16.71 14.30
N SER A 29 12.69 16.57 15.54
CA SER A 29 14.10 16.28 15.83
C SER A 29 14.48 14.85 15.44
N PRO A 30 15.74 14.56 15.07
CA PRO A 30 16.20 13.25 14.60
C PRO A 30 16.40 12.21 15.73
N ASN A 31 15.63 12.33 16.82
CA ASN A 31 15.82 11.57 18.06
C ASN A 31 15.00 10.26 18.14
N PHE A 32 14.32 9.85 17.06
CA PHE A 32 13.40 8.70 17.04
C PHE A 32 14.01 7.44 16.41
N GLY A 33 15.33 7.29 16.56
CA GLY A 33 16.10 6.13 16.12
C GLY A 33 16.48 6.17 14.63
N ASN A 34 17.70 5.72 14.30
CA ASN A 34 18.26 5.77 12.94
C ASN A 34 18.24 7.16 12.30
N GLY A 35 18.31 8.23 13.11
CA GLY A 35 18.24 9.61 12.63
C GLY A 35 16.86 10.08 12.18
N ARG A 36 15.82 9.25 12.37
CA ARG A 36 14.44 9.58 11.98
C ARG A 36 13.82 10.58 12.94
N ASN A 37 12.91 11.38 12.40
CA ASN A 37 11.97 12.15 13.20
C ASN A 37 10.77 11.29 13.63
N GLY A 38 9.95 11.81 14.54
CA GLY A 38 8.82 11.08 15.12
C GLY A 38 7.71 10.75 14.12
N LEU A 39 7.54 11.54 13.06
CA LEU A 39 6.60 11.25 11.99
C LEU A 39 7.10 10.10 11.11
N GLU A 40 8.37 10.12 10.72
CA GLU A 40 9.01 9.03 9.97
C GLU A 40 8.99 7.72 10.76
N PHE A 41 9.30 7.77 12.06
CA PHE A 41 9.21 6.60 12.93
C PHE A 41 7.78 6.04 12.97
N ALA A 42 6.78 6.90 13.13
CA ALA A 42 5.39 6.47 13.16
C ALA A 42 4.97 5.88 11.81
N ASP A 43 5.32 6.53 10.70
CA ASP A 43 5.00 6.08 9.34
C ASP A 43 5.63 4.71 9.04
N ASP A 44 6.93 4.54 9.31
CA ASP A 44 7.62 3.26 9.14
C ASP A 44 6.98 2.15 9.97
N LEU A 45 6.61 2.45 11.22
CA LEU A 45 5.92 1.49 12.09
C LEU A 45 4.56 1.11 11.51
N PHE A 46 3.72 2.09 11.16
CA PHE A 46 2.39 1.82 10.61
C PHE A 46 2.46 1.12 9.25
N ASN A 47 3.42 1.46 8.38
CA ASN A 47 3.66 0.76 7.12
C ASN A 47 4.06 -0.70 7.36
N SER A 48 4.94 -0.97 8.32
CA SER A 48 5.35 -2.32 8.70
C SER A 48 4.19 -3.16 9.25
N LEU A 49 3.32 -2.54 10.06
CA LEU A 49 2.12 -3.16 10.61
C LEU A 49 1.04 -3.40 9.56
N SER A 50 0.87 -2.44 8.64
CA SER A 50 -0.04 -2.55 7.51
C SER A 50 0.39 -3.68 6.59
N LYS A 51 1.69 -3.82 6.33
CA LYS A 51 2.27 -5.00 5.69
C LYS A 51 1.93 -6.27 6.48
N GLY A 52 2.26 -6.37 7.77
CA GLY A 52 1.93 -7.59 8.54
C GLY A 52 0.46 -7.99 8.52
N SER A 53 -0.45 -7.02 8.40
CA SER A 53 -1.91 -7.23 8.34
C SER A 53 -2.43 -7.58 6.93
N ALA A 54 -1.68 -7.26 5.87
CA ALA A 54 -2.08 -7.46 4.48
C ALA A 54 -1.54 -8.79 3.89
N TYR A 55 -1.12 -9.73 4.73
CA TYR A 55 -0.51 -10.98 4.29
C TYR A 55 -1.57 -12.04 3.93
N PHE A 56 -2.08 -11.96 2.69
CA PHE A 56 -3.13 -12.86 2.17
C PHE A 56 -2.62 -13.90 1.17
N ILE A 57 -1.32 -14.19 1.16
CA ILE A 57 -0.70 -15.17 0.23
C ILE A 57 -1.41 -16.54 0.28
N LYS A 58 -1.75 -17.04 1.47
CA LYS A 58 -2.48 -18.32 1.63
C LYS A 58 -3.86 -18.30 0.96
N ASP A 59 -4.57 -17.18 1.02
CA ASP A 59 -5.87 -17.04 0.38
C ASP A 59 -5.74 -16.95 -1.13
N ALA A 60 -4.73 -16.24 -1.63
CA ALA A 60 -4.44 -16.17 -3.05
C ALA A 60 -4.02 -17.54 -3.60
N GLN A 61 -3.22 -18.30 -2.85
CA GLN A 61 -2.83 -19.66 -3.21
C GLN A 61 -4.05 -20.57 -3.33
N LYS A 62 -5.00 -20.53 -2.38
CA LYS A 62 -6.25 -21.30 -2.49
C LYS A 62 -7.06 -20.98 -3.75
N VAL A 63 -7.05 -19.71 -4.19
CA VAL A 63 -7.70 -19.31 -5.44
C VAL A 63 -6.98 -19.92 -6.64
N ALA A 64 -5.64 -19.85 -6.67
CA ALA A 64 -4.84 -20.49 -7.70
C ALA A 64 -5.04 -22.02 -7.75
N ASP A 65 -5.05 -22.68 -6.60
CA ASP A 65 -5.25 -24.12 -6.47
C ASP A 65 -6.63 -24.54 -7.00
N GLY A 66 -7.66 -23.73 -6.77
CA GLY A 66 -9.00 -23.95 -7.32
C GLY A 66 -9.10 -23.87 -8.84
N GLN A 67 -8.05 -23.41 -9.53
CA GLN A 67 -7.96 -23.33 -10.99
C GLN A 67 -7.02 -24.39 -11.59
N LEU A 68 -6.43 -25.27 -10.79
CA LEU A 68 -5.53 -26.33 -11.28
C LEU A 68 -6.24 -27.25 -12.27
N GLY A 69 -5.54 -27.64 -13.33
CA GLY A 69 -6.05 -28.50 -14.40
C GLY A 69 -6.88 -27.76 -15.45
N LYS A 70 -7.21 -26.47 -15.26
CA LYS A 70 -7.89 -25.67 -16.27
C LYS A 70 -6.89 -25.14 -17.29
N ASN A 71 -7.02 -25.56 -18.54
CA ASN A 71 -6.20 -25.01 -19.62
C ASN A 71 -6.79 -23.71 -20.15
N VAL A 72 -5.94 -22.69 -20.31
CA VAL A 72 -6.30 -21.41 -20.92
C VAL A 72 -5.48 -21.17 -22.18
N SER A 73 -6.11 -20.52 -23.15
CA SER A 73 -5.47 -19.99 -24.35
C SER A 73 -5.69 -18.49 -24.41
N LEU A 74 -4.63 -17.75 -24.13
CA LEU A 74 -4.63 -16.31 -23.94
C LEU A 74 -3.77 -15.66 -25.02
N ALA A 75 -4.24 -14.52 -25.54
CA ALA A 75 -3.47 -13.72 -26.48
C ALA A 75 -3.51 -12.27 -25.98
N ILE A 76 -2.33 -11.74 -25.64
CA ILE A 76 -2.16 -10.38 -25.12
C ILE A 76 -1.13 -9.62 -25.94
N LYS A 77 -1.23 -8.30 -25.95
CA LYS A 77 -0.33 -7.42 -26.69
C LYS A 77 0.45 -6.53 -25.72
N ALA A 78 1.77 -6.64 -25.78
CA ALA A 78 2.72 -5.79 -25.06
C ALA A 78 2.91 -4.44 -25.77
N SER A 79 3.54 -3.50 -25.08
CA SER A 79 3.82 -2.16 -25.57
C SER A 79 5.06 -2.13 -26.46
N SER A 80 6.01 -3.04 -26.22
CA SER A 80 7.22 -3.20 -27.03
C SER A 80 7.63 -4.69 -27.15
N PRO A 81 8.47 -5.04 -28.14
CA PRO A 81 9.00 -6.40 -28.27
C PRO A 81 9.80 -6.86 -27.03
N GLU A 82 10.53 -5.95 -26.38
CA GLU A 82 11.30 -6.25 -25.18
C GLU A 82 10.39 -6.62 -24.00
N GLU A 83 9.25 -5.92 -23.84
CA GLU A 83 8.24 -6.26 -22.84
C GLU A 83 7.60 -7.62 -23.14
N ALA A 84 7.31 -7.92 -24.42
CA ALA A 84 6.77 -9.20 -24.85
C ALA A 84 7.71 -10.37 -24.50
N GLU A 85 9.01 -10.20 -24.70
CA GLU A 85 10.04 -11.18 -24.32
C GLU A 85 10.12 -11.38 -22.80
N LYS A 86 10.03 -10.31 -22.01
CA LYS A 86 10.02 -10.41 -20.54
C LYS A 86 8.77 -11.14 -20.03
N TRP A 87 7.59 -10.85 -20.60
CA TRP A 87 6.37 -11.60 -20.30
C TRP A 87 6.52 -13.07 -20.67
N SER A 88 7.08 -13.37 -21.84
CA SER A 88 7.32 -14.74 -22.28
C SER A 88 8.12 -15.55 -21.26
N LYS A 89 9.17 -14.97 -20.68
CA LYS A 89 9.95 -15.60 -19.61
C LYS A 89 9.10 -15.93 -18.38
N LEU A 90 8.25 -15.01 -17.93
CA LEU A 90 7.37 -15.23 -16.76
C LEU A 90 6.47 -16.45 -16.97
N TYR A 91 5.73 -16.47 -18.08
CA TYR A 91 4.77 -17.53 -18.37
C TYR A 91 5.46 -18.87 -18.70
N THR A 92 6.61 -18.85 -19.37
CA THR A 92 7.40 -20.06 -19.65
C THR A 92 7.89 -20.70 -18.35
N MET A 93 8.42 -19.90 -17.42
CA MET A 93 8.85 -20.39 -16.09
C MET A 93 7.68 -20.85 -15.22
N ALA A 94 6.47 -20.35 -15.48
CA ALA A 94 5.24 -20.85 -14.87
C ALA A 94 4.74 -22.18 -15.48
N GLY A 95 5.43 -22.71 -16.50
CA GLY A 95 5.09 -23.97 -17.15
C GLY A 95 4.09 -23.84 -18.30
N ALA A 96 3.85 -22.64 -18.80
CA ALA A 96 3.04 -22.41 -20.00
C ALA A 96 3.89 -22.48 -21.28
N SER A 97 3.27 -22.90 -22.38
CA SER A 97 3.83 -22.77 -23.72
C SER A 97 3.54 -21.36 -24.25
N VAL A 98 4.59 -20.60 -24.56
CA VAL A 98 4.47 -19.21 -25.02
C VAL A 98 5.02 -19.05 -26.42
N THR A 99 4.29 -18.31 -27.26
CA THR A 99 4.77 -17.88 -28.59
C THR A 99 4.73 -16.35 -28.66
N VAL A 100 5.88 -15.75 -28.98
CA VAL A 100 6.00 -14.30 -29.18
C VAL A 100 6.07 -14.01 -30.67
N LYS A 101 5.30 -13.02 -31.13
CA LYS A 101 5.38 -12.46 -32.48
C LYS A 101 5.29 -10.93 -32.39
N ASP A 102 6.42 -10.28 -32.59
CA ASP A 102 6.60 -8.84 -32.38
C ASP A 102 6.19 -8.40 -30.96
N THR A 103 5.00 -7.82 -30.82
CA THR A 103 4.42 -7.38 -29.54
C THR A 103 3.31 -8.31 -29.04
N SER A 104 2.95 -9.33 -29.82
CA SER A 104 1.89 -10.27 -29.47
C SER A 104 2.47 -11.46 -28.72
N VAL A 105 1.86 -11.80 -27.58
CA VAL A 105 2.24 -12.92 -26.73
C VAL A 105 1.05 -13.86 -26.61
N SER A 106 1.21 -15.07 -27.13
CA SER A 106 0.23 -16.16 -27.04
C SER A 106 0.65 -17.14 -25.96
N ILE A 107 -0.20 -17.38 -24.97
CA ILE A 107 0.09 -18.16 -23.78
C ILE A 107 -0.90 -19.33 -23.72
N ASN A 108 -0.39 -20.55 -23.68
CA ASN A 108 -1.19 -21.76 -23.51
C ASN A 108 -0.65 -22.56 -22.32
N GLY A 109 -1.49 -22.83 -21.33
CA GLY A 109 -1.06 -23.60 -20.17
C GLY A 109 -2.14 -23.75 -19.10
N ASP A 110 -1.75 -24.41 -18.01
CA ASP A 110 -2.58 -24.60 -16.83
C ASP A 110 -2.72 -23.28 -16.07
N TYR A 111 -3.95 -22.81 -15.94
CA TYR A 111 -4.28 -21.53 -15.33
C TYR A 111 -3.97 -21.49 -13.84
N GLY A 112 -4.23 -22.57 -13.11
CA GLY A 112 -3.89 -22.69 -11.70
C GLY A 112 -2.37 -22.65 -11.48
N LYS A 113 -1.58 -23.28 -12.36
CA LYS A 113 -0.11 -23.19 -12.30
C LYS A 113 0.40 -21.78 -12.58
N ILE A 114 -0.18 -21.09 -13.57
CA ILE A 114 0.16 -19.69 -13.86
C ILE A 114 -0.14 -18.80 -12.66
N LEU A 115 -1.36 -18.87 -12.10
CA LEU A 115 -1.71 -18.10 -10.90
C LEU A 115 -0.85 -18.50 -9.69
N GLY A 116 -0.52 -19.78 -9.54
CA GLY A 116 0.38 -20.26 -8.49
C GLY A 116 1.78 -19.68 -8.61
N ALA A 117 2.30 -19.51 -9.83
CA ALA A 117 3.58 -18.84 -10.07
C ALA A 117 3.53 -17.36 -9.70
N VAL A 118 2.42 -16.66 -10.01
CA VAL A 118 2.19 -15.28 -9.57
C VAL A 118 2.21 -15.19 -8.04
N VAL A 119 1.51 -16.09 -7.35
CA VAL A 119 1.46 -16.13 -5.89
C VAL A 119 2.84 -16.40 -5.29
N ALA A 120 3.58 -17.37 -5.83
CA ALA A 120 4.93 -17.70 -5.36
C ALA A 120 5.91 -16.53 -5.53
N ASP A 121 5.90 -15.87 -6.69
CA ASP A 121 6.74 -14.70 -6.94
C ASP A 121 6.35 -13.52 -6.04
N SER A 122 5.05 -13.33 -5.82
CA SER A 122 4.53 -12.34 -4.88
C SER A 122 4.98 -12.64 -3.46
N ASP A 123 5.05 -13.90 -3.04
CA ASP A 123 5.48 -14.28 -1.69
C ASP A 123 6.96 -13.96 -1.43
N PHE A 124 7.83 -14.23 -2.41
CA PHE A 124 9.23 -13.80 -2.34
C PHE A 124 9.35 -12.28 -2.20
N MET A 125 8.62 -11.52 -3.03
CA MET A 125 8.60 -10.06 -2.94
C MET A 125 8.01 -9.57 -1.61
N TYR A 126 6.99 -10.24 -1.09
CA TYR A 126 6.41 -9.89 0.20
C TYR A 126 7.44 -10.01 1.33
N HIS A 127 8.31 -11.01 1.26
CA HIS A 127 9.39 -11.23 2.22
C HIS A 127 10.68 -10.46 1.88
N ASN A 128 10.62 -9.50 0.97
CA ASN A 128 11.76 -8.70 0.49
C ASN A 128 12.88 -9.55 -0.14
N ASP A 129 12.57 -10.74 -0.63
CA ASP A 129 13.50 -11.64 -1.30
C ASP A 129 13.49 -11.44 -2.83
N GLY A 130 13.86 -10.23 -3.26
CA GLY A 130 13.98 -9.93 -4.69
C GLY A 130 15.09 -10.74 -5.38
N LYS A 131 16.11 -11.16 -4.63
CA LYS A 131 17.23 -11.95 -5.17
C LYS A 131 16.77 -13.28 -5.75
N SER A 132 15.77 -13.92 -5.14
CA SER A 132 15.17 -15.14 -5.67
C SER A 132 14.52 -14.91 -7.03
N LEU A 133 13.83 -13.79 -7.23
CA LEU A 133 13.25 -13.42 -8.54
C LEU A 133 14.31 -13.02 -9.56
N GLU A 134 15.30 -12.24 -9.17
CA GLU A 134 16.41 -11.84 -10.04
C GLU A 134 17.16 -13.06 -10.55
N LYS A 135 17.42 -14.04 -9.68
CA LYS A 135 18.03 -15.32 -10.07
C LYS A 135 17.12 -16.14 -10.99
N LYS A 136 15.80 -16.13 -10.74
CA LYS A 136 14.82 -16.88 -11.52
C LYS A 136 14.63 -16.32 -12.93
N TYR A 137 14.64 -15.00 -13.08
CA TYR A 137 14.25 -14.34 -14.33
C TYR A 137 15.41 -13.63 -15.06
N GLY A 138 16.52 -13.36 -14.36
CA GLY A 138 17.69 -12.69 -14.90
C GLY A 138 17.52 -11.19 -15.09
N TYR A 139 16.56 -10.56 -14.40
CA TYR A 139 16.33 -9.12 -14.39
C TYR A 139 15.68 -8.67 -13.07
N ASP A 140 15.57 -7.36 -12.87
CA ASP A 140 15.11 -6.75 -11.62
C ASP A 140 13.78 -7.31 -11.10
N ALA A 141 13.72 -7.56 -9.78
CA ALA A 141 12.56 -8.19 -9.14
C ALA A 141 11.30 -7.31 -9.14
N ARG A 142 11.45 -5.98 -8.99
CA ARG A 142 10.30 -5.06 -9.10
C ARG A 142 9.79 -5.06 -10.53
N GLU A 143 10.68 -5.08 -11.52
CA GLU A 143 10.30 -5.19 -12.92
C GLU A 143 9.57 -6.51 -13.22
N ALA A 144 10.02 -7.65 -12.68
CA ALA A 144 9.33 -8.93 -12.85
C ALA A 144 7.90 -8.90 -12.29
N THR A 145 7.75 -8.33 -11.10
CA THR A 145 6.45 -8.19 -10.44
C THR A 145 5.54 -7.21 -11.17
N TYR A 146 6.10 -6.11 -11.69
CA TYR A 146 5.39 -5.17 -12.54
C TYR A 146 4.93 -5.82 -13.86
N ASN A 147 5.77 -6.66 -14.46
CA ASN A 147 5.44 -7.41 -15.67
C ASN A 147 4.32 -8.42 -15.42
N TRP A 148 4.27 -9.06 -14.25
CA TRP A 148 3.09 -9.82 -13.83
C TRP A 148 1.85 -8.92 -13.80
N TYR A 149 1.92 -7.76 -13.16
CA TYR A 149 0.78 -6.85 -13.06
C TYR A 149 0.29 -6.37 -14.43
N SER A 150 1.19 -5.89 -15.28
CA SER A 150 0.85 -5.33 -16.60
C SER A 150 0.28 -6.39 -17.54
N SER A 151 0.86 -7.59 -17.57
CA SER A 151 0.37 -8.70 -18.40
C SER A 151 -0.98 -9.25 -17.89
N LEU A 152 -1.14 -9.47 -16.58
CA LEU A 152 -2.39 -9.94 -15.99
C LEU A 152 -3.53 -8.94 -16.20
N LYS A 153 -3.26 -7.63 -16.20
CA LYS A 153 -4.25 -6.60 -16.57
C LYS A 153 -4.74 -6.74 -18.02
N LYS A 154 -3.87 -7.12 -18.95
CA LYS A 154 -4.27 -7.43 -20.33
C LYS A 154 -5.07 -8.73 -20.42
N ILE A 155 -4.70 -9.73 -19.62
CA ILE A 155 -5.44 -11.01 -19.53
C ILE A 155 -6.85 -10.78 -18.97
N ASP A 156 -7.01 -10.01 -17.90
CA ASP A 156 -8.33 -9.66 -17.33
C ASP A 156 -9.23 -9.02 -18.40
N ALA A 157 -8.71 -8.06 -19.16
CA ALA A 157 -9.45 -7.46 -20.28
C ALA A 157 -9.83 -8.50 -21.35
N ASN A 158 -8.92 -9.42 -21.68
CA ASN A 158 -9.18 -10.50 -22.64
C ASN A 158 -10.27 -11.48 -22.14
N LEU A 159 -10.18 -11.91 -20.88
CA LEU A 159 -11.16 -12.82 -20.25
C LEU A 159 -12.56 -12.19 -20.22
N LYS A 160 -12.65 -10.90 -19.86
CA LYS A 160 -13.90 -10.13 -19.91
C LYS A 160 -14.49 -10.07 -21.31
N SER A 161 -13.66 -9.86 -22.34
CA SER A 161 -14.13 -9.84 -23.74
C SER A 161 -14.67 -11.20 -24.22
N LYS A 162 -14.22 -12.29 -23.60
CA LYS A 162 -14.66 -13.67 -23.85
C LYS A 162 -15.78 -14.13 -22.90
N SER A 163 -16.32 -13.24 -22.07
CA SER A 163 -17.30 -13.55 -21.02
C SER A 163 -16.84 -14.60 -19.99
N GLN A 164 -15.52 -14.77 -19.82
CA GLN A 164 -14.90 -15.66 -18.83
C GLN A 164 -14.78 -14.94 -17.48
N PHE A 165 -15.92 -14.57 -16.90
CA PHE A 165 -15.96 -13.71 -15.71
C PHE A 165 -15.44 -14.39 -14.45
N GLN A 166 -15.60 -15.72 -14.33
CA GLN A 166 -15.12 -16.46 -13.17
C GLN A 166 -13.59 -16.47 -13.13
N GLU A 167 -12.96 -16.78 -14.27
CA GLU A 167 -11.50 -16.78 -14.41
C GLU A 167 -10.94 -15.37 -14.18
N GLY A 168 -11.60 -14.34 -14.71
CA GLY A 168 -11.23 -12.94 -14.48
C GLY A 168 -11.37 -12.51 -13.02
N PHE A 169 -12.44 -12.95 -12.35
CA PHE A 169 -12.62 -12.71 -10.91
C PHE A 169 -11.51 -13.35 -10.07
N ASP A 170 -11.17 -14.61 -10.36
CA ASP A 170 -10.11 -15.33 -9.66
C ASP A 170 -8.73 -14.70 -9.92
N LEU A 171 -8.47 -14.24 -11.15
CA LEU A 171 -7.27 -13.47 -11.51
C LEU A 171 -7.12 -12.22 -10.65
N VAL A 172 -8.16 -11.37 -10.65
CA VAL A 172 -8.16 -10.09 -9.94
C VAL A 172 -8.00 -10.32 -8.44
N LYS A 173 -8.61 -11.39 -7.92
CA LYS A 173 -8.46 -11.77 -6.51
C LYS A 173 -7.03 -12.14 -6.17
N VAL A 174 -6.32 -12.87 -7.03
CA VAL A 174 -4.88 -13.14 -6.86
C VAL A 174 -4.06 -11.85 -6.94
N GLN A 175 -4.36 -10.95 -7.88
CA GLN A 175 -3.68 -9.66 -7.98
C GLN A 175 -3.81 -8.83 -6.69
N GLN A 176 -5.05 -8.65 -6.21
CA GLN A 176 -5.34 -7.81 -5.05
C GLN A 176 -4.84 -8.41 -3.73
N LYS A 177 -4.81 -9.74 -3.61
CA LYS A 177 -4.40 -10.42 -2.36
C LYS A 177 -2.91 -10.76 -2.28
N ALA A 178 -2.24 -10.94 -3.42
CA ALA A 178 -0.83 -11.31 -3.45
C ALA A 178 0.02 -10.25 -4.14
N LEU A 179 -0.25 -9.97 -5.41
CA LEU A 179 0.65 -9.22 -6.27
C LEU A 179 0.78 -7.74 -5.88
N GLU A 180 -0.35 -7.05 -5.70
CA GLU A 180 -0.35 -5.62 -5.36
C GLU A 180 0.24 -5.37 -3.97
N PRO A 181 -0.15 -6.11 -2.91
CA PRO A 181 0.50 -5.96 -1.61
C PRO A 181 2.00 -6.26 -1.65
N ALA A 182 2.43 -7.31 -2.36
CA ALA A 182 3.84 -7.68 -2.47
C ALA A 182 4.67 -6.59 -3.15
N TYR A 183 4.15 -6.01 -4.23
CA TYR A 183 4.83 -4.91 -4.93
C TYR A 183 4.90 -3.64 -4.08
N ASN A 184 3.76 -3.25 -3.48
CA ASN A 184 3.64 -1.99 -2.73
C ASN A 184 4.47 -1.99 -1.44
N TYR A 185 4.54 -3.14 -0.75
CA TYR A 185 5.28 -3.28 0.50
C TYR A 185 6.71 -3.81 0.32
N TYR A 186 7.21 -3.96 -0.91
CA TYR A 186 8.58 -4.43 -1.14
C TYR A 186 9.60 -3.43 -0.58
N GLY A 187 10.49 -3.92 0.29
CA GLY A 187 11.47 -3.14 1.05
C GLY A 187 11.03 -2.79 2.48
N VAL A 188 9.74 -2.95 2.82
CA VAL A 188 9.21 -2.67 4.16
C VAL A 188 9.36 -3.90 5.06
N GLU A 189 9.73 -3.72 6.32
CA GLU A 189 9.85 -4.79 7.31
C GLU A 189 8.45 -5.32 7.70
N ILE A 190 8.31 -6.64 7.88
CA ILE A 190 7.04 -7.22 8.33
C ILE A 190 6.96 -7.11 9.86
N LYS A 191 5.94 -6.43 10.39
CA LYS A 191 5.66 -6.38 11.84
C LYS A 191 4.21 -6.74 12.12
N GLN A 192 3.98 -7.47 13.21
CA GLN A 192 2.63 -7.82 13.64
C GLN A 192 2.12 -6.83 14.70
N VAL A 193 0.84 -6.48 14.60
CA VAL A 193 0.17 -5.60 15.58
C VAL A 193 0.16 -6.22 16.96
N SER A 194 0.03 -7.56 17.05
CA SER A 194 0.05 -8.30 18.32
C SER A 194 1.33 -8.09 19.14
N GLU A 195 2.45 -7.82 18.47
CA GLU A 195 3.77 -7.65 19.07
C GLU A 195 4.08 -6.17 19.40
N ASN A 196 3.38 -5.24 18.74
CA ASN A 196 3.64 -3.79 18.84
C ASN A 196 2.50 -3.01 19.51
N LYS A 197 1.62 -3.69 20.26
CA LYS A 197 0.38 -3.11 20.84
C LYS A 197 0.63 -1.81 21.60
N PHE A 198 1.68 -1.77 22.44
CA PHE A 198 1.98 -0.59 23.24
C PHE A 198 2.30 0.63 22.38
N SER A 199 3.20 0.47 21.39
CA SER A 199 3.57 1.54 20.47
C SER A 199 2.37 2.03 19.66
N VAL A 200 1.51 1.12 19.19
CA VAL A 200 0.28 1.47 18.45
C VAL A 200 -0.68 2.26 19.33
N ILE A 201 -0.98 1.78 20.54
CA ILE A 201 -1.88 2.46 21.48
C ILE A 201 -1.32 3.85 21.81
N PHE A 202 -0.02 3.95 22.08
CA PHE A 202 0.64 5.20 22.37
C PHE A 202 0.52 6.19 21.21
N LEU A 203 0.88 5.80 19.98
CA LEU A 203 0.85 6.69 18.83
C LEU A 203 -0.57 7.15 18.47
N LEU A 204 -1.57 6.26 18.56
CA LEU A 204 -2.97 6.63 18.31
C LEU A 204 -3.50 7.59 19.40
N THR A 205 -3.20 7.32 20.67
CA THR A 205 -3.58 8.20 21.79
C THR A 205 -2.90 9.55 21.67
N PHE A 206 -1.60 9.54 21.38
CA PHE A 206 -0.81 10.75 21.16
C PHE A 206 -1.37 11.56 19.99
N TYR A 207 -1.67 10.94 18.85
CA TYR A 207 -2.27 11.61 17.70
C TYR A 207 -3.59 12.31 18.05
N LEU A 208 -4.49 11.64 18.79
CA LEU A 208 -5.76 12.22 19.21
C LEU A 208 -5.57 13.40 20.15
N ILE A 209 -4.70 13.25 21.16
CA ILE A 209 -4.42 14.33 22.11
C ILE A 209 -3.73 15.50 21.38
N TYR A 210 -2.75 15.23 20.52
CA TYR A 210 -1.99 16.21 19.77
C TYR A 210 -2.86 17.03 18.81
N THR A 211 -3.78 16.37 18.08
CA THR A 211 -4.72 17.05 17.17
C THR A 211 -5.73 17.90 17.94
N MET A 212 -6.28 17.39 19.04
CA MET A 212 -7.18 18.16 19.91
C MET A 212 -6.46 19.33 20.58
N TRP A 213 -5.23 19.13 21.03
CA TRP A 213 -4.40 20.18 21.65
C TRP A 213 -4.21 21.37 20.71
N TYR A 214 -3.85 21.11 19.46
CA TYR A 214 -3.77 22.16 18.44
C TYR A 214 -5.11 22.87 18.22
N GLY A 215 -6.19 22.08 18.06
CA GLY A 215 -7.54 22.60 17.82
C GLY A 215 -8.04 23.51 18.96
N PHE A 216 -7.87 23.08 20.21
CA PHE A 216 -8.22 23.90 21.37
C PHE A 216 -7.31 25.12 21.53
N GLY A 217 -6.02 25.00 21.19
CA GLY A 217 -5.11 26.15 21.18
C GLY A 217 -5.59 27.25 20.23
N LEU A 218 -5.96 26.89 19.00
CA LEU A 218 -6.56 27.83 18.04
C LEU A 218 -7.91 28.36 18.52
N TYR A 219 -8.78 27.49 19.04
CA TYR A 219 -10.09 27.89 19.56
C TYR A 219 -9.97 28.97 20.64
N TYR A 220 -9.13 28.76 21.66
CA TYR A 220 -8.94 29.73 22.74
C TYR A 220 -8.22 31.00 22.28
N LEU A 221 -7.29 30.89 21.33
CA LEU A 221 -6.65 32.06 20.72
C LEU A 221 -7.70 32.96 20.05
N PHE A 222 -8.55 32.38 19.19
CA PHE A 222 -9.57 33.13 18.46
C PHE A 222 -10.69 33.67 19.36
N ASP A 223 -11.11 32.90 20.36
CA ASP A 223 -12.02 33.40 21.40
C ASP A 223 -11.42 34.61 22.13
N GLY A 224 -10.12 34.55 22.47
CA GLY A 224 -9.37 35.65 23.06
C GLY A 224 -9.34 36.93 22.22
N LEU A 225 -9.38 36.78 20.89
CA LEU A 225 -9.48 37.87 19.91
C LEU A 225 -10.93 38.34 19.67
N GLY A 226 -11.92 37.67 20.24
CA GLY A 226 -13.35 37.95 20.05
C GLY A 226 -13.94 37.37 18.77
N ILE A 227 -13.24 36.44 18.12
CA ILE A 227 -13.74 35.69 16.96
C ILE A 227 -14.42 34.43 17.52
N VAL A 228 -15.73 34.53 17.75
CA VAL A 228 -16.54 33.45 18.34
C VAL A 228 -17.43 32.80 17.30
N VAL A 229 -17.55 31.47 17.37
CA VAL A 229 -18.54 30.70 16.60
C VAL A 229 -19.89 30.80 17.33
N ALA A 230 -20.55 31.93 17.22
CA ALA A 230 -21.91 32.13 17.72
C ALA A 230 -22.92 32.02 16.58
N LYS A 231 -24.05 31.34 16.81
CA LYS A 231 -25.22 31.48 15.91
C LYS A 231 -25.65 32.94 15.93
N SER A 232 -25.82 33.54 14.76
CA SER A 232 -26.41 34.87 14.61
C SER A 232 -27.71 34.92 15.42
N LYS A 233 -27.81 35.88 16.34
CA LYS A 233 -29.05 36.19 17.04
C LYS A 233 -30.02 36.65 15.96
N LYS A 234 -31.04 35.84 15.62
CA LYS A 234 -32.17 36.33 14.83
C LYS A 234 -32.77 37.50 15.60
N THR A 235 -32.56 38.72 15.10
CA THR A 235 -33.35 39.88 15.48
C THR A 235 -34.80 39.57 15.12
N ALA A 236 -35.63 39.43 16.15
CA ALA A 236 -37.08 39.37 16.02
C ALA A 236 -37.62 40.74 15.60
#